data_AF-A0A968I3V5-F1
#
_entry.id   AF-A0A968I3V5-F1
#
_cell.length_a   1.000
_cell.length_b   1.000
_cell.length_c   1.000
_cell.angle_alpha   90.00
_cell.angle_beta   90.00
_cell.angle_gamma   90.00
#
_symmetry.space_group_name_H-M   'P 1'
#
loop_
_entity.id
_entity.type
_entity.pdbx_description
1 polymer ?
#
loop_
_entity_poly.entity_id
_entity_poly.type
_entity_poly.pdbx_seq_one_letter_code
_entity_poly.pdbx_strand_id
1 'polypeptide(L)'
;MTMLSTYTDTPISSVAQISNNVTSTTCYYIRKLLAQHKNELKSLVACGAAITADEKSDLNHVLESLYLEDLEICLMARELEVLAQLHRSLSTQTMSSMSISGQLVEVERRIFWILGLKKA
;
A
#
# COMPACT_ATOMS: atom_id res chain seq x y z
N MET A 1 -55.23 8.12 15.72
CA MET A 1 -55.55 7.28 14.55
C MET A 1 -54.46 7.51 13.51
N THR A 2 -53.51 6.57 13.46
CA THR A 2 -52.69 6.12 12.30
C THR A 2 -52.04 7.19 11.41
N MET A 3 -50.74 7.51 11.58
CA MET A 3 -49.54 6.91 10.92
C MET A 3 -49.53 7.01 9.38
N LEU A 4 -48.50 7.67 8.83
CA LEU A 4 -47.79 7.42 7.53
C LEU A 4 -46.71 8.51 7.40
N SER A 5 -45.44 8.28 7.75
CA SER A 5 -44.43 7.45 7.07
C SER A 5 -44.33 7.71 5.57
N THR A 6 -43.28 8.42 5.18
CA THR A 6 -42.31 7.93 4.18
C THR A 6 -41.01 8.73 4.38
N TYR A 7 -40.15 8.23 5.27
CA TYR A 7 -38.72 8.52 5.18
C TYR A 7 -38.27 7.95 3.84
N THR A 8 -37.89 8.81 2.90
CA THR A 8 -37.22 8.40 1.68
C THR A 8 -35.82 7.95 2.06
N ASP A 9 -35.69 6.65 2.25
CA ASP A 9 -34.43 5.91 2.31
C ASP A 9 -33.74 6.09 0.96
N THR A 10 -32.97 7.17 0.85
CA THR A 10 -31.98 7.29 -0.21
C THR A 10 -30.74 6.61 0.34
N PRO A 11 -30.33 5.43 -0.17
CA PRO A 11 -29.02 4.93 0.15
C PRO A 11 -28.04 5.98 -0.37
N ILE A 12 -27.24 6.51 0.55
CA ILE A 12 -26.18 7.49 0.31
C ILE A 12 -25.17 6.83 -0.64
N SER A 13 -25.47 6.91 -1.93
CA SER A 13 -24.58 6.55 -3.02
C SER A 13 -23.67 7.75 -3.24
N SER A 14 -22.71 7.96 -2.34
CA SER A 14 -21.55 8.85 -2.56
C SER A 14 -20.54 8.81 -1.40
N VAL A 15 -20.22 7.63 -0.86
CA VAL A 15 -18.82 7.46 -0.44
C VAL A 15 -18.10 7.27 -1.76
N ALA A 16 -17.40 8.30 -2.21
CA ALA A 16 -16.58 8.27 -3.41
C ALA A 16 -15.92 6.90 -3.55
N GLN A 17 -15.89 6.34 -4.75
CA GLN A 17 -15.12 5.13 -5.05
C GLN A 17 -13.65 5.41 -4.71
N ILE A 18 -13.30 5.27 -3.43
CA ILE A 18 -11.94 5.14 -2.98
C ILE A 18 -11.53 3.85 -3.66
N SER A 19 -10.60 3.95 -4.60
CA SER A 19 -10.03 2.76 -5.19
C SER A 19 -9.45 1.97 -4.02
N ASN A 20 -10.10 0.85 -3.68
CA ASN A 20 -9.73 -0.01 -2.55
C ASN A 20 -8.43 -0.79 -2.84
N ASN A 21 -7.87 -0.59 -4.03
CA ASN A 21 -6.79 -1.36 -4.59
C ASN A 21 -5.62 -0.44 -4.96
N VAL A 22 -4.41 -0.98 -4.87
CA VAL A 22 -3.22 -0.37 -5.42
C VAL A 22 -3.35 -0.34 -6.95
N THR A 23 -3.14 0.83 -7.53
CA THR A 23 -3.17 1.07 -8.97
C THR A 23 -2.07 0.27 -9.68
N SER A 24 -2.29 -0.06 -10.94
CA SER A 24 -1.31 -0.80 -11.76
C SER A 24 0.05 -0.09 -11.85
N THR A 25 0.04 1.25 -11.92
CA THR A 25 1.24 2.09 -11.92
C THR A 25 2.03 1.93 -10.62
N THR A 26 1.36 2.00 -9.48
CA THR A 26 1.99 1.86 -8.16
C THR A 26 2.45 0.43 -7.92
N CYS A 27 1.66 -0.58 -8.33
CA CYS A 27 2.08 -1.97 -8.31
C CYS A 27 3.36 -2.22 -9.11
N TYR A 28 3.45 -1.65 -10.32
CA TYR A 28 4.67 -1.75 -11.13
C TYR A 28 5.86 -1.06 -10.44
N TYR A 29 5.64 0.12 -9.88
CA TYR A 29 6.68 0.90 -9.23
C TYR A 29 7.22 0.21 -7.97
N ILE A 30 6.34 -0.30 -7.11
CA ILE A 30 6.73 -1.02 -5.89
C ILE A 30 7.43 -2.33 -6.24
N ARG A 31 6.95 -3.08 -7.24
CA ARG A 31 7.66 -4.28 -7.73
C ARG A 31 9.08 -3.97 -8.20
N LYS A 32 9.29 -2.82 -8.84
CA LYS A 32 10.63 -2.33 -9.17
C LYS A 32 11.47 -2.07 -7.93
N LEU A 33 10.93 -1.45 -6.88
CA LEU A 33 11.64 -1.25 -5.60
C LEU A 33 11.99 -2.58 -4.93
N LEU A 34 11.06 -3.54 -4.90
CA LEU A 34 11.31 -4.88 -4.38
C LEU A 34 12.46 -5.58 -5.12
N ALA A 35 12.49 -5.48 -6.46
CA ALA A 35 13.58 -6.02 -7.26
C ALA A 35 14.94 -5.37 -6.94
N GLN A 36 14.96 -4.06 -6.70
CA GLN A 36 16.18 -3.31 -6.36
C GLN A 36 16.77 -3.74 -5.01
N HIS A 37 15.92 -4.11 -4.05
CA HIS A 37 16.34 -4.51 -2.70
C HIS A 37 16.22 -6.01 -2.44
N LYS A 38 16.03 -6.84 -3.47
CA LYS A 38 15.71 -8.27 -3.32
C LYS A 38 16.65 -9.04 -2.39
N ASN A 39 17.95 -8.75 -2.45
CA ASN A 39 18.96 -9.43 -1.64
C ASN A 39 19.06 -8.89 -0.20
N GLU A 40 18.41 -7.77 0.08
CA GLU A 40 18.42 -7.07 1.36
C GLU A 40 17.11 -7.27 2.13
N LEU A 41 16.05 -7.80 1.51
CA LEU A 41 14.74 -7.94 2.12
C LEU A 41 14.54 -9.34 2.72
N LYS A 42 14.02 -9.37 3.95
CA LYS A 42 13.59 -10.58 4.65
C LYS A 42 12.09 -10.49 4.94
N SER A 43 11.39 -11.59 4.74
CA SER A 43 10.00 -11.71 5.16
C SER A 43 9.89 -11.78 6.68
N LEU A 44 8.99 -10.98 7.24
CA LEU A 44 8.59 -11.06 8.66
C LEU A 44 7.41 -12.03 8.86
N VAL A 45 6.78 -12.42 7.76
CA VAL A 45 5.64 -13.33 7.76
C VAL A 45 6.16 -14.75 7.99
N ALA A 46 5.58 -15.46 8.97
CA ALA A 46 5.87 -16.87 9.18
C ALA A 46 5.51 -17.69 7.92
N CYS A 47 6.30 -18.72 7.61
CA CYS A 47 6.06 -19.55 6.43
C CYS A 47 4.63 -20.11 6.44
N GLY A 48 3.86 -19.80 5.39
CA GLY A 48 2.47 -20.23 5.23
C GLY A 48 1.41 -19.33 5.90
N ALA A 49 1.80 -18.27 6.61
CA ALA A 49 0.85 -17.37 7.26
C ALA A 49 0.25 -16.32 6.30
N ALA A 50 1.00 -15.89 5.28
CA ALA A 50 0.52 -15.01 4.23
C ALA A 50 1.38 -15.14 2.97
N ILE A 51 0.96 -14.49 1.88
CA ILE A 51 1.73 -14.40 0.65
C ILE A 51 2.92 -13.49 0.89
N THR A 52 4.12 -13.98 0.61
CA THR A 52 5.33 -13.16 0.70
C THR A 52 5.44 -12.28 -0.54
N ALA A 53 5.54 -10.96 -0.34
CA ALA A 53 5.69 -10.01 -1.43
C ALA A 53 7.04 -10.17 -2.14
N ASP A 54 7.03 -10.23 -3.48
CA ASP A 54 8.21 -10.24 -4.33
C ASP A 54 8.04 -9.34 -5.57
N GLU A 55 9.05 -9.29 -6.44
CA GLU A 55 9.03 -8.45 -7.64
C GLU A 55 7.99 -8.87 -8.70
N LYS A 56 7.30 -10.00 -8.52
CA LYS A 56 6.31 -10.55 -9.47
C LYS A 56 4.90 -10.63 -8.87
N SER A 57 4.78 -10.49 -7.56
CA SER A 57 3.54 -10.65 -6.81
C SER A 57 2.47 -9.63 -7.21
N ASP A 58 1.20 -10.06 -7.13
CA ASP A 58 0.07 -9.12 -7.14
C ASP A 58 -0.04 -8.49 -5.75
N LEU A 59 0.24 -7.18 -5.65
CA LEU A 59 0.26 -6.49 -4.37
C LEU A 59 -1.12 -6.40 -3.72
N ASN A 60 -2.21 -6.39 -4.49
CA ASN A 60 -3.55 -6.40 -3.89
C ASN A 60 -3.79 -7.72 -3.18
N HIS A 61 -3.42 -8.83 -3.82
CA HIS A 61 -3.56 -10.15 -3.22
C HIS A 61 -2.61 -10.37 -2.04
N VAL A 62 -1.40 -9.76 -2.08
CA VAL A 62 -0.50 -9.72 -0.93
C VAL A 62 -1.18 -9.00 0.25
N LEU A 63 -1.77 -7.82 0.03
CA LEU A 63 -2.46 -7.08 1.09
C LEU A 63 -3.65 -7.87 1.67
N GLU A 64 -4.48 -8.48 0.81
CA GLU A 64 -5.57 -9.37 1.23
C GLU A 64 -5.10 -10.55 2.08
N SER A 65 -3.88 -11.02 1.86
CA SER A 65 -3.31 -12.12 2.66
C SER A 65 -2.69 -11.65 3.98
N LEU A 66 -2.24 -10.38 4.06
CA LEU A 66 -1.58 -9.80 5.22
C LEU A 66 -2.56 -9.19 6.22
N TYR A 67 -3.66 -8.65 5.73
CA TYR A 67 -4.65 -7.90 6.50
C TYR A 67 -6.01 -8.57 6.39
N LEU A 68 -6.68 -8.79 7.51
CA LEU A 68 -7.93 -9.56 7.57
C LEU A 68 -9.17 -8.69 7.37
N GLU A 69 -9.07 -7.39 7.65
CA GLU A 69 -10.19 -6.46 7.59
C GLU A 69 -10.15 -5.64 6.29
N ASP A 70 -11.27 -5.59 5.56
CA ASP A 70 -11.39 -4.81 4.31
C ASP A 70 -10.98 -3.35 4.48
N LEU A 71 -11.34 -2.74 5.61
CA LEU A 71 -10.96 -1.36 5.92
C LEU A 71 -9.44 -1.22 6.05
N GLU A 72 -8.77 -2.17 6.69
CA GLU A 72 -7.33 -2.16 6.86
C GLU A 72 -6.61 -2.36 5.51
N ILE A 73 -7.09 -3.29 4.68
CA ILE A 73 -6.60 -3.48 3.30
C ILE A 73 -6.68 -2.16 2.52
N CYS A 74 -7.84 -1.48 2.57
CA CYS A 74 -8.04 -0.20 1.88
C CYS A 74 -7.09 0.89 2.39
N LEU A 75 -6.88 0.98 3.70
CA LEU A 75 -5.96 1.95 4.30
C LEU A 75 -4.52 1.69 3.87
N MET A 76 -4.09 0.43 3.88
CA MET A 76 -2.74 0.04 3.49
C MET A 76 -2.48 0.21 1.99
N ALA A 77 -3.47 -0.11 1.15
CA ALA A 77 -3.41 0.16 -0.28
C ALA A 77 -3.23 1.67 -0.57
N ARG A 78 -3.99 2.51 0.14
CA ARG A 78 -3.89 3.97 0.00
C ARG A 78 -2.58 4.53 0.53
N GLU A 79 -2.09 4.01 1.64
CA GLU A 79 -0.78 4.39 2.18
C GLU A 79 0.35 4.03 1.19
N LEU A 80 0.29 2.87 0.55
CA LEU A 80 1.24 2.48 -0.49
C LEU A 80 1.22 3.43 -1.70
N GLU A 81 0.05 3.89 -2.12
CA GLU A 81 -0.09 4.91 -3.17
C GLU A 81 0.64 6.21 -2.80
N VAL A 82 0.37 6.72 -1.60
CA VAL A 82 0.98 7.96 -1.11
C VAL A 82 2.50 7.81 -1.00
N LEU A 83 2.98 6.71 -0.42
CA LEU A 83 4.41 6.46 -0.24
C LEU A 83 5.13 6.26 -1.56
N ALA A 84 4.53 5.56 -2.53
CA ALA A 84 5.11 5.38 -3.85
C ALA A 84 5.24 6.71 -4.61
N GLN A 85 4.21 7.57 -4.54
CA GLN A 85 4.27 8.91 -5.12
C GLN A 85 5.33 9.78 -4.44
N LEU A 86 5.40 9.74 -3.11
CA LEU A 86 6.41 10.47 -2.34
C LEU A 86 7.83 10.01 -2.70
N HIS A 87 8.06 8.69 -2.73
CA HIS A 87 9.35 8.14 -3.13
C HIS A 87 9.72 8.57 -4.55
N ARG A 88 8.79 8.49 -5.50
CA ARG A 88 9.04 8.90 -6.88
C ARG A 88 9.42 10.38 -6.94
N SER A 89 8.68 11.25 -6.25
CA SER A 89 8.98 12.68 -6.15
C SER A 89 10.38 12.93 -5.58
N LEU A 90 10.71 12.33 -4.43
CA LEU A 90 12.02 12.46 -3.80
C LEU A 90 13.15 11.93 -4.69
N SER A 91 12.94 10.80 -5.38
CA SER A 91 13.94 10.19 -6.26
C SER A 91 14.26 11.04 -7.49
N THR A 92 13.32 11.90 -7.92
CA THR A 92 13.53 12.82 -9.06
C THR A 92 14.19 14.13 -8.65
N GLN A 93 14.26 14.44 -7.36
CA GLN A 93 14.94 15.63 -6.88
C GLN A 93 16.45 15.40 -6.96
N THR A 94 17.10 16.06 -7.93
CA THR A 94 18.54 15.95 -8.25
C THR A 94 19.47 16.56 -7.20
N MET A 95 18.93 17.12 -6.12
CA MET A 95 19.73 17.71 -5.04
C MET A 95 20.18 16.59 -4.09
N SER A 96 21.45 16.21 -4.18
CA SER A 96 22.11 15.24 -3.30
C SER A 96 22.35 15.82 -1.91
N SER A 97 21.26 16.13 -1.19
CA SER A 97 21.32 16.45 0.23
C SER A 97 21.20 15.17 1.07
N MET A 98 21.98 15.08 2.14
CA MET A 98 21.92 13.99 3.13
C MET A 98 20.48 13.75 3.65
N SER A 99 19.67 14.83 3.71
CA SER A 99 18.27 14.81 4.13
C SER A 99 17.37 14.05 3.16
N ILE A 100 17.56 14.19 1.84
CA ILE A 100 16.74 13.50 0.83
C ILE A 100 17.02 12.00 0.86
N SER A 101 18.29 11.59 0.97
CA SER A 101 18.65 10.18 1.10
C SER A 101 18.03 9.54 2.34
N GLY A 102 18.05 10.24 3.48
CA GLY A 102 17.40 9.75 4.71
C GLY A 102 15.89 9.58 4.57
N GLN A 103 15.23 10.51 3.89
CA GLN A 103 13.78 10.42 3.62
C GLN A 103 13.44 9.26 2.68
N LEU A 104 14.23 9.05 1.63
CA LEU A 104 14.04 7.91 0.72
C LEU A 104 14.11 6.58 1.48
N VAL A 105 15.15 6.40 2.31
CA VAL A 105 15.32 5.18 3.11
C VAL A 105 14.14 4.96 4.05
N GLU A 106 13.62 6.02 4.68
CA GLU A 106 12.47 5.89 5.58
C GLU A 106 11.17 5.55 4.83
N VAL A 107 10.95 6.15 3.66
CA VAL A 107 9.80 5.84 2.81
C VAL A 107 9.86 4.40 2.32
N GLU A 108 11.01 3.94 1.82
CA GLU A 108 11.24 2.54 1.44
C GLU A 108 10.97 1.59 2.61
N ARG A 109 11.51 1.89 3.80
CA ARG A 109 11.30 1.08 5.00
C ARG A 109 9.81 0.92 5.31
N ARG A 110 9.03 1.99 5.18
CA ARG A 110 7.59 1.97 5.44
C ARG A 110 6.81 1.19 4.37
N ILE A 111 7.18 1.33 3.09
CA ILE A 111 6.63 0.52 1.99
C ILE A 111 6.87 -0.97 2.27
N PHE A 112 8.11 -1.36 2.59
CA PHE A 112 8.46 -2.75 2.87
C PHE A 112 7.73 -3.29 4.11
N TRP A 113 7.57 -2.46 5.14
CA TRP A 113 6.86 -2.86 6.36
C TRP A 113 5.39 -3.20 6.10
N ILE A 114 4.69 -2.40 5.30
CA ILE A 114 3.30 -2.67 4.90
C ILE A 114 3.18 -4.00 4.14
N LEU A 115 4.24 -4.38 3.41
CA LEU A 115 4.30 -5.64 2.66
C LEU A 115 4.82 -6.82 3.50
N GLY A 116 4.96 -6.65 4.83
CA GLY A 116 5.46 -7.70 5.72
C GLY A 116 6.95 -8.00 5.53
N LEU A 117 7.74 -7.05 5.03
CA LEU A 117 9.17 -7.18 4.78
C LEU A 117 10.00 -6.25 5.67
N LYS A 118 11.25 -6.65 5.92
CA LYS A 118 12.25 -5.84 6.62
C LYS A 118 13.59 -5.90 5.90
N LYS A 119 14.29 -4.76 5.84
CA LYS A 119 15.71 -4.74 5.41
C LYS A 119 16.58 -5.45 6.46
N ALA A 120 17.41 -6.37 5.97
CA ALA A 120 18.28 -7.27 6.72
C ALA A 120 19.55 -6.60 7.24
#